data_AF-A0A1Y1ZCK4-F1
#
_entry.id   AF-A0A1Y1ZCK4-F1
#
_cell.length_a   1.000
_cell.length_b   1.000
_cell.length_c   1.000
_cell.angle_alpha   90.00
_cell.angle_beta   90.00
_cell.angle_gamma   90.00
#
_symmetry.space_group_name_H-M   'P 1'
#
loop_
_entity.id
_entity.type
_entity.pdbx_description
1 polymer ?
#
loop_
_entity_poly.entity_id
_entity_poly.type
_entity_poly.pdbx_seq_one_letter_code
_entity_poly.pdbx_strand_id
1 'polypeptide(L)'
;MLRRKLRDLLLPTTRVGGSPWIRALSNTRPQRNDENERGLDLFKLSEKLSSYLNPQDSVPVDVQAAWLDSTSDEAAQNTEEFHQAEVTTKEVKPNANENTDTDIVAAEPARNTPQTPQTDDKLSEPPTTYKESKHRQTLYKKVLQLEELELAIERVNRIKSTTDTTHSELSTTTHDYSELGTVATLKEFYTEVMELMAIERTPAKNSPRLSPFADVKVDELQGSAGKSADPVVIRAFLDSLNLVALKERCRSYGISTCGNKIDIIKRIEKFLFDFGGERKPIPKSIISIDIGYRNLAYVHIDSTLQILDWQRINLNVPDSYHPIEYARVVNEFVETLSNRGVSDFILERQSLRHSSSSLFEAVVRSNLVEALIIGSLHGRGYNIFSINPITISSYLKSERGSKLLHNAGVVYNERLKKLKLMAPSLSGSQYNSKRYLAKKSNHIGVVKHLLKTKQVIQCPAHLEDMYLRESKKDDLADCLIQSVVWYEWQHTRLQDLYNQILDV
;
A
#
# COMPACT_ATOMS: atom_id res chain seq x y z
N MET A 1 1.22 32.28 -23.90
CA MET A 1 2.51 33.00 -23.94
C MET A 1 2.58 34.17 -22.95
N LEU A 2 1.57 35.05 -22.85
CA LEU A 2 1.53 36.16 -21.87
C LEU A 2 1.57 35.71 -20.39
N ARG A 3 0.94 34.58 -20.06
CA ARG A 3 1.03 33.93 -18.73
C ARG A 3 2.43 33.40 -18.37
N ARG A 4 3.33 33.26 -19.35
CA ARG A 4 4.72 32.83 -19.14
C ARG A 4 5.61 34.03 -18.82
N LYS A 5 5.38 35.20 -19.45
CA LYS A 5 6.08 36.46 -19.14
C LYS A 5 5.73 37.05 -17.76
N LEU A 6 4.52 36.83 -17.24
CA LEU A 6 4.11 37.32 -15.92
C LEU A 6 4.67 36.51 -14.74
N ARG A 7 5.18 35.30 -14.99
CA ARG A 7 5.72 34.42 -13.93
C ARG A 7 7.19 34.70 -13.63
N ASP A 8 7.91 35.30 -14.58
CA ASP A 8 9.34 35.62 -14.45
C ASP A 8 9.59 37.02 -13.85
N LEU A 9 8.51 37.77 -13.53
CA LEU A 9 8.56 39.16 -13.04
C LEU A 9 8.32 39.32 -11.52
N LEU A 10 8.10 38.23 -10.77
CA LEU A 10 7.67 38.29 -9.36
C LEU A 10 8.52 37.49 -8.36
N LEU A 11 9.83 37.35 -8.60
CA LEU A 11 10.76 36.93 -7.56
C LEU A 11 12.00 37.83 -7.54
N PRO A 12 12.28 38.56 -6.44
CA PRO A 12 13.53 39.25 -6.27
C PRO A 12 14.59 38.32 -5.67
N THR A 13 15.76 38.30 -6.31
CA THR A 13 17.01 37.78 -5.76
C THR A 13 17.79 38.87 -5.01
N THR A 14 18.38 38.42 -3.90
CA THR A 14 19.61 38.87 -3.21
C THR A 14 19.63 40.11 -2.29
N ARG A 15 19.95 39.78 -1.02
CA ARG A 15 20.56 40.50 0.12
C ARG A 15 21.38 41.75 -0.18
N VAL A 16 21.30 42.78 0.68
CA VAL A 16 22.31 43.29 1.65
C VAL A 16 21.65 44.38 2.54
N GLY A 17 21.97 44.43 3.85
CA GLY A 17 21.70 45.60 4.73
C GLY A 17 20.85 45.27 5.95
N GLY A 18 21.30 45.62 7.16
CA GLY A 18 20.85 45.01 8.42
C GLY A 18 20.06 45.89 9.40
N SER A 19 19.53 45.19 10.42
CA SER A 19 19.16 45.57 11.81
C SER A 19 18.03 46.60 12.05
N PRO A 20 17.38 46.69 13.26
CA PRO A 20 17.65 45.97 14.52
C PRO A 20 16.38 45.69 15.37
N TRP A 21 15.69 44.55 15.28
CA TRP A 21 14.80 44.13 16.38
C TRP A 21 14.85 42.61 16.54
N ILE A 22 14.91 42.18 17.80
CA ILE A 22 15.02 40.78 18.28
C ILE A 22 16.46 40.23 18.31
N ARG A 23 17.27 40.84 19.18
CA ARG A 23 18.37 40.18 19.90
C ARG A 23 18.01 40.14 21.38
N ALA A 24 17.23 39.15 21.77
CA ALA A 24 17.15 38.66 23.15
C ALA A 24 16.64 37.22 23.07
N LEU A 25 17.33 36.29 23.72
CA LEU A 25 17.09 34.83 23.75
C LEU A 25 17.74 34.00 22.64
N SER A 26 19.06 34.09 22.49
CA SER A 26 19.83 32.96 21.95
C SER A 26 21.26 32.92 22.49
N ASN A 27 21.43 32.42 23.71
CA ASN A 27 22.73 31.91 24.18
C ASN A 27 22.46 30.61 24.95
N THR A 28 22.33 29.52 24.17
CA THR A 28 22.65 28.12 24.52
C THR A 28 22.29 27.29 23.29
N ARG A 29 23.30 26.94 22.48
CA ARG A 29 23.17 25.92 21.44
C ARG A 29 23.39 24.55 22.09
N PRO A 30 22.46 23.59 22.03
CA PRO A 30 22.80 22.18 22.12
C PRO A 30 23.19 21.67 20.73
N GLN A 31 24.12 20.71 20.71
CA GLN A 31 24.56 20.02 19.50
C GLN A 31 23.39 19.33 18.79
N ARG A 32 23.34 19.46 17.46
CA ARG A 32 22.49 18.65 16.57
C ARG A 32 23.05 17.23 16.54
N ASN A 33 22.52 16.37 17.41
CA ASN A 33 22.50 14.91 17.31
C ASN A 33 21.50 14.48 18.40
N ASP A 34 20.21 14.36 18.07
CA ASP A 34 19.16 13.63 18.83
C ASP A 34 17.73 14.10 18.44
N GLU A 35 17.38 14.05 17.15
CA GLU A 35 15.99 14.30 16.71
C GLU A 35 15.15 13.02 16.53
N ASN A 36 15.70 11.82 16.81
CA ASN A 36 14.98 10.56 16.60
C ASN A 36 14.40 9.90 17.87
N GLU A 37 14.50 10.52 19.05
CA GLU A 37 13.93 9.98 20.30
C GLU A 37 12.85 10.86 20.95
N ARG A 38 12.37 11.92 20.29
CA ARG A 38 11.14 12.62 20.72
C ARG A 38 9.89 11.93 20.17
N GLY A 39 9.78 10.64 20.42
CA GLY A 39 8.46 10.03 20.50
C GLY A 39 7.81 10.60 21.75
N LEU A 40 6.68 11.31 21.60
CA LEU A 40 5.79 11.57 22.72
C LEU A 40 5.57 10.21 23.38
N ASP A 41 5.94 10.07 24.66
CA ASP A 41 5.70 8.86 25.42
C ASP A 41 4.19 8.73 25.61
N LEU A 42 3.52 8.20 24.58
CA LEU A 42 2.07 7.99 24.53
C LEU A 42 1.63 7.08 25.67
N PHE A 43 2.55 6.30 26.25
CA PHE A 43 2.31 5.48 27.43
C PHE A 43 2.12 6.36 28.68
N LYS A 44 3.02 7.33 28.92
CA LYS A 44 2.84 8.33 30.00
C LYS A 44 1.64 9.24 29.80
N LEU A 45 1.32 9.60 28.55
CA LEU A 45 0.13 10.40 28.26
C LEU A 45 -1.17 9.59 28.48
N SER A 46 -1.16 8.30 28.12
CA SER A 46 -2.24 7.34 28.34
C SER A 46 -2.49 7.06 29.82
N GLU A 47 -1.44 6.80 30.62
CA GLU A 47 -1.56 6.64 32.08
C GLU A 47 -2.14 7.89 32.73
N LYS A 48 -1.67 9.07 32.32
CA LYS A 48 -2.14 10.35 32.84
C LYS A 48 -3.57 10.66 32.41
N LEU A 49 -3.99 10.28 31.21
CA LEU A 49 -5.40 10.40 30.78
C LEU A 49 -6.31 9.40 31.50
N SER A 50 -5.83 8.18 31.74
CA SER A 50 -6.56 7.15 32.47
C SER A 50 -6.81 7.55 33.93
N SER A 51 -5.88 8.28 34.55
CA SER A 51 -6.09 8.83 35.91
C SER A 51 -7.12 9.95 35.97
N TYR A 52 -7.43 10.64 34.85
CA TYR A 52 -8.49 11.65 34.80
C TYR A 52 -9.87 11.05 34.50
N LEU A 53 -9.93 9.84 33.95
CA LEU A 53 -11.16 9.21 33.48
C LEU A 53 -11.74 8.17 34.45
N ASN A 54 -11.09 7.96 35.61
CA ASN A 54 -11.53 6.98 36.61
C ASN A 54 -11.96 7.70 37.91
N PRO A 55 -13.25 8.03 38.09
CA PRO A 55 -13.74 8.68 39.30
C PRO A 55 -14.02 7.61 40.35
N GLN A 56 -12.98 7.08 40.99
CA GLN A 56 -13.11 6.20 42.16
C GLN A 56 -12.79 6.89 43.48
N ASP A 57 -12.34 8.15 43.46
CA ASP A 57 -12.20 8.95 44.67
C ASP A 57 -13.31 10.01 44.73
N SER A 58 -14.13 9.87 45.78
CA SER A 58 -15.30 10.68 46.10
C SER A 58 -15.03 12.19 46.06
N VAL A 59 -15.68 12.89 45.12
CA VAL A 59 -15.81 14.35 45.16
C VAL A 59 -16.88 14.70 46.21
N PRO A 60 -16.61 15.65 47.14
CA PRO A 60 -17.59 16.09 48.12
C PRO A 60 -18.87 16.63 47.46
N VAL A 61 -20.02 16.29 48.04
CA VAL A 61 -21.38 16.62 47.56
C VAL A 61 -21.60 18.13 47.35
N ASP A 62 -20.77 18.98 47.92
CA ASP A 62 -20.90 20.44 47.86
C ASP A 62 -20.41 21.09 46.54
N VAL A 63 -19.75 20.34 45.64
CA VAL A 63 -19.28 20.88 44.34
C VAL A 63 -20.30 20.70 43.22
N GLN A 64 -21.27 19.79 43.36
CA GLN A 64 -22.34 19.59 42.35
C GLN A 64 -23.44 20.66 42.43
N ALA A 65 -23.63 21.33 43.57
CA ALA A 65 -24.63 22.37 43.72
C ALA A 65 -24.24 23.71 43.05
N ALA A 66 -22.94 23.97 42.87
CA ALA A 66 -22.45 25.24 42.30
C ALA A 66 -22.45 25.28 40.76
N TRP A 67 -22.65 24.14 40.09
CA TRP A 67 -22.59 24.04 38.62
C TRP A 67 -23.97 24.01 37.96
N LEU A 68 -25.02 23.69 38.72
CA LEU A 68 -26.41 23.65 38.23
C LEU A 68 -27.13 25.01 38.34
N ASP A 69 -26.55 25.99 39.04
CA ASP A 69 -27.14 27.32 39.24
C ASP A 69 -26.62 28.39 38.26
N SER A 70 -25.67 28.03 37.39
CA SER A 70 -25.01 28.98 36.47
C SER A 70 -25.40 28.81 34.99
N THR A 71 -26.45 28.03 34.68
CA THR A 71 -26.88 27.77 33.28
C THR A 71 -28.35 28.09 32.99
N SER A 72 -29.06 28.76 33.90
CA SER A 72 -30.47 29.16 33.70
C SER A 72 -30.68 30.59 33.16
N ASP A 73 -29.67 31.47 33.17
CA ASP A 73 -29.89 32.91 32.87
C ASP A 73 -29.30 33.43 31.53
N GLU A 74 -28.57 32.63 30.76
CA GLU A 74 -27.98 33.07 29.47
C GLU A 74 -28.72 32.61 28.20
N ALA A 75 -29.88 31.94 28.33
CA ALA A 75 -30.64 31.43 27.19
C ALA A 75 -31.81 32.35 26.71
N ALA A 76 -31.97 33.56 27.27
CA ALA A 76 -33.12 34.43 26.99
C ALA A 76 -32.80 35.72 26.20
N GLN A 77 -31.56 35.91 25.72
CA GLN A 77 -31.19 37.11 24.95
C GLN A 77 -30.35 36.72 23.73
N ASN A 78 -30.98 36.22 22.67
CA ASN A 78 -30.48 36.30 21.28
C ASN A 78 -31.52 35.65 20.35
N THR A 79 -32.63 36.35 20.12
CA THR A 79 -33.61 36.00 19.07
C THR A 79 -34.36 37.25 18.62
N GLU A 80 -33.64 38.26 18.15
CA GLU A 80 -34.24 39.37 17.40
C GLU A 80 -33.15 40.10 16.62
N GLU A 81 -32.93 39.70 15.37
CA GLU A 81 -32.41 40.49 14.25
C GLU A 81 -31.88 39.50 13.21
N PHE A 82 -32.64 39.29 12.12
CA PHE A 82 -32.14 39.14 10.75
C PHE A 82 -33.30 38.70 9.84
N HIS A 83 -34.06 39.69 9.37
CA HIS A 83 -34.86 39.57 8.15
C HIS A 83 -34.49 40.70 7.19
N GLN A 84 -34.53 40.36 5.90
CA GLN A 84 -34.38 41.18 4.69
C GLN A 84 -32.98 41.27 4.06
N ALA A 85 -32.81 40.56 2.93
CA ALA A 85 -32.51 41.18 1.64
C ALA A 85 -32.60 40.14 0.49
N GLU A 86 -33.46 40.45 -0.48
CA GLU A 86 -33.72 39.67 -1.71
C GLU A 86 -32.69 39.92 -2.83
N VAL A 87 -32.46 38.85 -3.60
CA VAL A 87 -32.44 38.71 -5.07
C VAL A 87 -31.91 39.86 -5.95
N THR A 88 -30.90 39.55 -6.78
CA THR A 88 -30.88 40.01 -8.18
C THR A 88 -30.05 39.08 -9.08
N THR A 89 -30.74 38.50 -10.07
CA THR A 89 -30.22 37.69 -11.18
C THR A 89 -29.81 38.56 -12.37
N LYS A 90 -28.73 38.22 -13.08
CA LYS A 90 -28.52 38.59 -14.50
C LYS A 90 -27.85 37.47 -15.29
N GLU A 91 -28.58 36.97 -16.28
CA GLU A 91 -28.11 36.20 -17.44
C GLU A 91 -27.45 37.13 -18.47
N VAL A 92 -26.41 36.66 -19.19
CA VAL A 92 -26.17 37.02 -20.61
C VAL A 92 -25.56 35.80 -21.33
N LYS A 93 -26.14 35.50 -22.50
CA LYS A 93 -25.88 34.39 -23.42
C LYS A 93 -24.86 34.79 -24.54
N PRO A 94 -24.48 33.87 -25.45
CA PRO A 94 -23.14 33.76 -26.04
C PRO A 94 -23.00 34.50 -27.38
N ASN A 95 -21.77 34.62 -27.89
CA ASN A 95 -21.55 34.95 -29.30
C ASN A 95 -20.47 34.08 -29.96
N ALA A 96 -20.79 33.75 -31.20
CA ALA A 96 -20.04 32.96 -32.18
C ALA A 96 -18.92 33.77 -32.85
N ASN A 97 -18.01 33.05 -33.53
CA ASN A 97 -17.35 33.38 -34.82
C ASN A 97 -16.19 32.40 -35.04
N GLU A 98 -16.14 31.61 -36.12
CA GLU A 98 -15.90 31.88 -37.55
C GLU A 98 -14.47 31.48 -37.97
N ASN A 99 -14.41 30.86 -39.15
CA ASN A 99 -13.25 30.27 -39.84
C ASN A 99 -12.19 31.30 -40.26
N THR A 100 -10.94 30.84 -40.48
CA THR A 100 -10.21 30.91 -41.77
C THR A 100 -8.75 30.42 -41.66
N ASP A 101 -8.46 29.40 -42.48
CA ASP A 101 -7.36 29.19 -43.45
C ASP A 101 -5.86 29.56 -43.21
N THR A 102 -5.09 28.52 -43.57
CA THR A 102 -3.86 28.40 -44.41
C THR A 102 -2.42 28.71 -43.92
N ASP A 103 -1.62 27.66 -44.15
CA ASP A 103 -0.23 27.56 -44.62
C ASP A 103 0.96 28.06 -43.79
N ILE A 104 1.95 27.17 -43.60
CA ILE A 104 3.34 27.30 -44.12
C ILE A 104 4.28 26.25 -43.48
N VAL A 105 4.80 25.39 -44.36
CA VAL A 105 6.19 24.90 -44.57
C VAL A 105 6.94 24.10 -43.49
N ALA A 106 7.48 22.98 -43.98
CA ALA A 106 8.32 21.96 -43.36
C ALA A 106 9.72 22.42 -42.93
N ALA A 107 10.29 21.70 -41.95
CA ALA A 107 11.72 21.45 -41.86
C ALA A 107 12.00 20.18 -41.02
N GLU A 108 12.67 19.20 -41.62
CA GLU A 108 13.26 18.02 -40.96
C GLU A 108 14.39 18.41 -40.00
N PRO A 109 14.75 17.52 -39.05
CA PRO A 109 16.14 17.10 -39.09
C PRO A 109 16.41 15.63 -38.75
N ALA A 110 17.27 15.05 -39.61
CA ALA A 110 18.45 14.23 -39.33
C ALA A 110 18.38 13.11 -38.27
N ARG A 111 18.34 11.88 -38.79
CA ARG A 111 18.69 10.63 -38.10
C ARG A 111 20.20 10.55 -37.85
N ASN A 112 20.58 10.13 -36.64
CA ASN A 112 21.88 9.53 -36.36
C ASN A 112 21.68 8.22 -35.58
N THR A 113 22.14 7.12 -36.17
CA THR A 113 22.12 5.76 -35.65
C THR A 113 23.52 5.41 -35.15
N PRO A 114 23.68 4.82 -33.94
CA PRO A 114 24.93 4.15 -33.58
C PRO A 114 24.81 2.62 -33.70
N GLN A 115 25.85 2.03 -34.27
CA GLN A 115 26.08 0.61 -34.47
C GLN A 115 26.36 -0.14 -33.15
N THR A 116 25.88 -1.39 -33.07
CA THR A 116 26.23 -2.39 -32.03
C THR A 116 27.35 -3.31 -32.52
N PRO A 117 28.33 -3.68 -31.68
CA PRO A 117 29.31 -4.71 -32.02
C PRO A 117 28.82 -6.12 -31.64
N GLN A 118 29.09 -7.06 -32.55
CA GLN A 118 28.94 -8.51 -32.38
C GLN A 118 30.04 -9.06 -31.46
N THR A 119 29.67 -10.04 -30.63
CA THR A 119 30.62 -11.04 -30.10
C THR A 119 29.96 -12.41 -30.17
N ASP A 120 30.65 -13.33 -30.86
CA ASP A 120 30.37 -14.76 -30.89
C ASP A 120 30.90 -15.41 -29.62
N ASP A 121 30.11 -16.28 -28.99
CA ASP A 121 30.67 -17.36 -28.19
C ASP A 121 29.74 -18.57 -28.15
N LYS A 122 30.32 -19.74 -28.47
CA LYS A 122 29.66 -21.05 -28.51
C LYS A 122 29.57 -21.61 -27.09
N LEU A 123 28.37 -22.04 -26.67
CA LEU A 123 28.16 -22.76 -25.42
C LEU A 123 27.27 -24.00 -25.62
N SER A 124 27.69 -25.06 -24.93
CA SER A 124 27.16 -26.44 -24.87
C SER A 124 25.70 -26.56 -24.43
N GLU A 125 25.02 -27.61 -24.89
CA GLU A 125 23.61 -27.92 -24.59
C GLU A 125 23.32 -28.20 -23.10
N PRO A 126 22.24 -27.64 -22.51
CA PRO A 126 21.80 -27.94 -21.15
C PRO A 126 20.61 -28.94 -21.11
N PRO A 127 20.33 -29.55 -19.94
CA PRO A 127 19.46 -30.71 -19.81
C PRO A 127 17.95 -30.37 -19.84
N THR A 128 17.13 -31.40 -19.70
CA THR A 128 15.68 -31.57 -19.96
C THR A 128 14.68 -30.55 -19.38
N THR A 129 15.09 -29.50 -18.66
CA THR A 129 14.26 -28.32 -18.36
C THR A 129 14.00 -27.41 -19.58
N TYR A 130 14.74 -27.63 -20.67
CA TYR A 130 14.62 -26.86 -21.91
C TYR A 130 13.26 -27.03 -22.63
N LYS A 131 12.58 -28.17 -22.47
CA LYS A 131 11.29 -28.43 -23.15
C LYS A 131 10.14 -27.59 -22.60
N GLU A 132 10.07 -27.40 -21.27
CA GLU A 132 9.07 -26.52 -20.64
C GLU A 132 9.33 -25.05 -20.97
N SER A 133 10.61 -24.65 -21.05
CA SER A 133 11.01 -23.31 -21.50
C SER A 133 10.60 -23.06 -22.96
N LYS A 134 10.78 -24.04 -23.85
CA LYS A 134 10.41 -23.91 -25.28
C LYS A 134 8.90 -23.78 -25.46
N HIS A 135 8.10 -24.53 -24.71
CA HIS A 135 6.63 -24.45 -24.77
C HIS A 135 6.12 -23.07 -24.31
N ARG A 136 6.64 -22.55 -23.21
CA ARG A 136 6.30 -21.21 -22.71
C ARG A 136 6.75 -20.08 -23.64
N GLN A 137 7.92 -20.21 -24.25
CA GLN A 137 8.39 -19.25 -25.26
C GLN A 137 7.51 -19.29 -26.52
N THR A 138 7.04 -20.47 -26.94
CA THR A 138 6.09 -20.60 -28.06
C THR A 138 4.74 -19.96 -27.73
N LEU A 139 4.19 -20.24 -26.54
CA LEU A 139 2.94 -19.62 -26.08
C LEU A 139 3.05 -18.10 -26.03
N TYR A 140 4.15 -17.57 -25.48
CA TYR A 140 4.39 -16.13 -25.41
C TYR A 140 4.49 -15.49 -26.80
N LYS A 141 5.20 -16.11 -27.76
CA LYS A 141 5.27 -15.63 -29.14
C LYS A 141 3.90 -15.62 -29.83
N LYS A 142 3.08 -16.65 -29.59
CA LYS A 142 1.72 -16.74 -30.14
C LYS A 142 0.78 -15.69 -29.54
N VAL A 143 0.89 -15.40 -28.24
CA VAL A 143 0.10 -14.33 -27.60
C VAL A 143 0.45 -12.96 -28.18
N LEU A 144 1.73 -12.65 -28.40
CA LEU A 144 2.13 -11.40 -29.04
C LEU A 144 1.62 -11.28 -30.49
N GLN A 145 1.66 -12.36 -31.25
CA GLN A 145 1.08 -12.41 -32.60
C GLN A 145 -0.44 -12.20 -32.60
N LEU A 146 -1.15 -12.68 -31.57
CA LEU A 146 -2.59 -12.42 -31.39
C LEU A 146 -2.86 -10.92 -31.19
N GLU A 147 -2.10 -10.27 -30.30
CA GLU A 147 -2.25 -8.84 -30.01
C GLU A 147 -1.98 -7.96 -31.25
N GLU A 148 -0.95 -8.31 -32.05
CA GLU A 148 -0.66 -7.63 -33.32
C GLU A 148 -1.81 -7.78 -34.32
N LEU A 149 -2.42 -8.97 -34.38
CA LEU A 149 -3.52 -9.26 -35.29
C LEU A 149 -4.82 -8.55 -34.87
N GLU A 150 -5.13 -8.50 -33.57
CA GLU A 150 -6.27 -7.75 -33.02
C GLU A 150 -6.13 -6.25 -33.33
N LEU A 151 -4.94 -5.69 -33.17
CA LEU A 151 -4.64 -4.30 -33.54
C LEU A 151 -4.78 -4.04 -35.05
N ALA A 152 -4.40 -5.00 -35.89
CA ALA A 152 -4.57 -4.90 -37.34
C ALA A 152 -6.06 -4.89 -37.73
N ILE A 153 -6.88 -5.76 -37.13
CA ILE A 153 -8.34 -5.79 -37.32
C ILE A 153 -8.97 -4.47 -36.89
N GLU A 154 -8.56 -3.94 -35.74
CA GLU A 154 -9.09 -2.67 -35.24
C GLU A 154 -8.76 -1.51 -36.19
N ARG A 155 -7.57 -1.49 -36.79
CA ARG A 155 -7.21 -0.50 -37.84
C ARG A 155 -8.07 -0.64 -39.08
N VAL A 156 -8.28 -1.86 -39.58
CA VAL A 156 -9.16 -2.11 -40.74
C VAL A 156 -10.60 -1.67 -40.46
N ASN A 157 -11.12 -1.97 -39.27
CA ASN A 157 -12.47 -1.56 -38.87
C ASN A 157 -12.61 -0.04 -38.74
N ARG A 158 -11.58 0.66 -38.23
CA ARG A 158 -11.56 2.13 -38.23
C ARG A 158 -11.59 2.69 -39.64
N ILE A 159 -10.75 2.17 -40.54
CA ILE A 159 -10.69 2.61 -41.94
C ILE A 159 -12.07 2.44 -42.59
N LYS A 160 -12.69 1.25 -42.44
CA LYS A 160 -14.05 0.97 -42.93
C LYS A 160 -15.09 1.97 -42.40
N SER A 161 -15.05 2.26 -41.10
CA SER A 161 -15.99 3.20 -40.47
C SER A 161 -15.83 4.66 -40.94
N THR A 162 -14.62 5.06 -41.36
CA THR A 162 -14.38 6.38 -41.95
C THR A 162 -14.77 6.46 -43.42
N THR A 163 -14.63 5.37 -44.19
CA THR A 163 -14.92 5.35 -45.63
C THR A 163 -16.42 5.36 -45.98
N ASP A 164 -17.30 4.99 -45.05
CA ASP A 164 -18.76 5.09 -45.25
C ASP A 164 -19.28 6.54 -45.33
N THR A 165 -18.42 7.54 -45.09
CA THR A 165 -18.80 8.97 -45.07
C THR A 165 -18.50 9.72 -46.38
N THR A 166 -17.79 9.12 -47.34
CA THR A 166 -17.44 9.79 -48.60
C THR A 166 -17.44 8.80 -49.76
N HIS A 167 -18.61 8.58 -50.37
CA HIS A 167 -18.74 7.91 -51.66
C HIS A 167 -18.38 8.86 -52.81
N SER A 168 -17.09 9.10 -53.01
CA SER A 168 -16.52 9.58 -54.27
C SER A 168 -14.99 9.58 -54.10
N GLU A 169 -14.27 8.85 -54.95
CA GLU A 169 -12.79 8.81 -55.05
C GLU A 169 -12.02 7.87 -54.09
N LEU A 170 -12.14 6.55 -54.29
CA LEU A 170 -11.06 5.61 -53.92
C LEU A 170 -11.17 4.29 -54.70
N SER A 171 -10.69 4.30 -55.95
CA SER A 171 -10.67 3.13 -56.85
C SER A 171 -9.27 2.53 -57.09
N THR A 172 -8.23 2.94 -56.36
CA THR A 172 -6.84 2.54 -56.71
C THR A 172 -5.97 2.03 -55.57
N THR A 173 -6.50 1.75 -54.38
CA THR A 173 -5.68 1.31 -53.22
C THR A 173 -6.15 0.03 -52.53
N THR A 174 -7.05 -0.75 -53.13
CA THR A 174 -7.61 -1.99 -52.56
C THR A 174 -6.87 -3.27 -52.95
N HIS A 175 -5.70 -3.20 -53.60
CA HIS A 175 -5.01 -4.40 -54.10
C HIS A 175 -4.06 -5.09 -53.11
N ASP A 176 -3.90 -4.59 -51.87
CA ASP A 176 -2.83 -5.07 -50.96
C ASP A 176 -3.32 -5.63 -49.61
N TYR A 177 -4.62 -5.89 -49.46
CA TYR A 177 -5.21 -6.46 -48.23
C TYR A 177 -5.77 -7.88 -48.39
N SER A 178 -5.63 -8.49 -49.57
CA SER A 178 -6.00 -9.89 -49.81
C SER A 178 -5.06 -10.91 -49.15
N GLU A 179 -3.89 -10.47 -48.66
CA GLU A 179 -2.93 -11.31 -47.92
C GLU A 179 -3.21 -11.43 -46.42
N LEU A 180 -4.07 -10.58 -45.85
CA LEU A 180 -4.49 -10.71 -44.46
C LEU A 180 -5.60 -11.74 -44.36
N GLY A 181 -5.18 -12.99 -44.08
CA GLY A 181 -6.00 -14.18 -43.93
C GLY A 181 -7.32 -13.95 -43.20
N THR A 182 -8.35 -14.62 -43.71
CA THR A 182 -9.76 -14.52 -43.32
C THR A 182 -9.99 -14.77 -41.81
N VAL A 183 -11.18 -14.42 -41.33
CA VAL A 183 -11.70 -14.76 -39.98
C VAL A 183 -11.46 -16.23 -39.59
N ALA A 184 -11.33 -17.13 -40.57
CA ALA A 184 -10.95 -18.53 -40.37
C ALA A 184 -9.55 -18.68 -39.75
N THR A 185 -8.55 -17.91 -40.21
CA THR A 185 -7.17 -17.94 -39.70
C THR A 185 -7.09 -17.47 -38.25
N LEU A 186 -7.91 -16.48 -37.87
CA LEU A 186 -8.08 -16.06 -36.46
C LEU A 186 -8.66 -17.14 -35.58
N LYS A 187 -9.67 -17.84 -36.09
CA LYS A 187 -10.35 -18.90 -35.34
C LYS A 187 -9.42 -20.10 -35.12
N GLU A 188 -8.63 -20.46 -36.12
CA GLU A 188 -7.60 -21.49 -36.01
C GLU A 188 -6.50 -21.09 -35.03
N PHE A 189 -6.01 -19.85 -35.13
CA PHE A 189 -4.98 -19.33 -34.22
C PHE A 189 -5.48 -19.25 -32.76
N TYR A 190 -6.71 -18.82 -32.55
CA TYR A 190 -7.34 -18.79 -31.23
C TYR A 190 -7.51 -20.20 -30.66
N THR A 191 -7.88 -21.17 -31.49
CA THR A 191 -8.01 -22.57 -31.09
C THR A 191 -6.65 -23.14 -30.64
N GLU A 192 -5.58 -22.88 -31.41
CA GLU A 192 -4.21 -23.28 -31.06
C GLU A 192 -3.75 -22.67 -29.73
N VAL A 193 -4.00 -21.38 -29.49
CA VAL A 193 -3.67 -20.71 -28.22
C VAL A 193 -4.47 -21.29 -27.04
N MET A 194 -5.75 -21.60 -27.25
CA MET A 194 -6.61 -22.19 -26.22
C MET A 194 -6.21 -23.63 -25.87
N GLU A 195 -5.78 -24.43 -26.85
CA GLU A 195 -5.25 -25.79 -26.62
C GLU A 195 -3.93 -25.75 -25.83
N LEU A 196 -3.02 -24.83 -26.16
CA LEU A 196 -1.77 -24.64 -25.42
C LEU A 196 -2.04 -24.20 -23.97
N MET A 197 -3.04 -23.33 -23.75
CA MET A 197 -3.46 -22.95 -22.39
C MET A 197 -4.18 -24.08 -21.63
N ALA A 198 -4.87 -24.98 -22.33
CA ALA A 198 -5.52 -26.14 -21.71
C ALA A 198 -4.50 -27.18 -21.20
N ILE A 199 -3.35 -27.30 -21.87
CA ILE A 199 -2.22 -28.13 -21.42
C ILE A 199 -1.63 -27.60 -20.10
N GLU A 200 -1.53 -26.28 -19.90
CA GLU A 200 -1.12 -25.71 -18.59
C GLU A 200 -2.20 -25.84 -17.50
N ARG A 201 -3.46 -26.02 -17.88
CA ARG A 201 -4.61 -26.11 -16.96
C ARG A 201 -4.96 -27.53 -16.52
N THR A 202 -4.30 -28.57 -17.02
CA THR A 202 -4.53 -29.91 -16.49
C THR A 202 -3.96 -29.96 -15.08
N PRO A 203 -4.79 -29.96 -14.01
CA PRO A 203 -4.26 -29.93 -12.67
C PRO A 203 -3.53 -31.26 -12.45
N ALA A 204 -2.25 -31.19 -12.10
CA ALA A 204 -1.55 -32.33 -11.53
C ALA A 204 -2.37 -32.79 -10.32
N LYS A 205 -3.16 -33.86 -10.48
CA LYS A 205 -4.18 -34.28 -9.52
C LYS A 205 -3.62 -34.64 -8.12
N ASN A 206 -2.30 -34.62 -7.93
CA ASN A 206 -1.63 -34.94 -6.68
C ASN A 206 -0.45 -34.01 -6.33
N SER A 207 -0.33 -32.80 -6.90
CA SER A 207 0.74 -31.90 -6.44
C SER A 207 0.40 -31.41 -5.03
N PRO A 208 1.24 -31.69 -4.01
CA PRO A 208 1.00 -31.25 -2.65
C PRO A 208 0.85 -29.72 -2.64
N ARG A 209 -0.17 -29.23 -1.94
CA ARG A 209 -0.40 -27.80 -1.77
C ARG A 209 0.82 -27.19 -1.09
N LEU A 210 1.63 -26.46 -1.86
CA LEU A 210 2.68 -25.60 -1.35
C LEU A 210 2.01 -24.41 -0.67
N SER A 211 1.53 -24.60 0.57
CA SER A 211 1.52 -23.46 1.47
C SER A 211 2.99 -23.01 1.57
N PRO A 212 3.33 -21.72 1.43
CA PRO A 212 4.69 -21.26 1.67
C PRO A 212 5.19 -21.61 3.09
N PHE A 213 4.28 -22.04 3.98
CA PHE A 213 4.54 -22.53 5.33
C PHE A 213 4.48 -24.05 5.49
N ALA A 214 4.10 -24.83 4.45
CA ALA A 214 3.87 -26.28 4.56
C ALA A 214 5.13 -27.07 4.93
N ASP A 215 6.30 -26.62 4.49
CA ASP A 215 7.56 -27.34 4.74
C ASP A 215 8.02 -27.21 6.20
N VAL A 216 7.42 -26.29 6.95
CA VAL A 216 7.79 -26.02 8.33
C VAL A 216 6.59 -26.36 9.19
N LYS A 217 6.59 -27.55 9.81
CA LYS A 217 5.61 -27.91 10.82
C LYS A 217 5.76 -26.95 12.00
N VAL A 218 4.93 -25.91 12.00
CA VAL A 218 4.94 -24.85 13.02
C VAL A 218 4.82 -25.44 14.42
N ASP A 219 4.05 -26.53 14.57
CA ASP A 219 3.91 -27.26 15.83
C ASP A 219 5.22 -27.93 16.27
N GLU A 220 6.02 -28.47 15.34
CA GLU A 220 7.36 -29.01 15.64
C GLU A 220 8.36 -27.90 16.00
N LEU A 221 8.28 -26.76 15.30
CA LEU A 221 9.07 -25.57 15.65
C LEU A 221 8.73 -25.05 17.04
N GLN A 222 7.45 -25.05 17.42
CA GLN A 222 7.01 -24.58 18.72
C GLN A 222 7.32 -25.59 19.84
N GLY A 223 7.26 -26.90 19.56
CA GLY A 223 7.58 -27.96 20.53
C GLY A 223 9.07 -28.13 20.83
N SER A 224 9.93 -28.04 19.81
CA SER A 224 11.40 -28.13 19.96
C SER A 224 12.04 -26.85 20.54
N ALA A 225 11.30 -25.74 20.47
CA ALA A 225 11.71 -24.42 20.94
C ALA A 225 11.87 -24.26 22.45
N GLY A 226 11.58 -25.29 23.25
CA GLY A 226 11.82 -25.30 24.69
C GLY A 226 13.31 -25.14 25.07
N LYS A 227 14.24 -25.47 24.17
CA LYS A 227 15.65 -25.07 24.31
C LYS A 227 15.78 -23.62 23.84
N SER A 228 15.91 -22.69 24.78
CA SER A 228 16.23 -21.28 24.47
C SER A 228 17.49 -21.23 23.61
N ALA A 229 17.46 -20.50 22.49
CA ALA A 229 18.65 -20.29 21.68
C ALA A 229 19.64 -19.47 22.49
N ASP A 230 20.90 -19.90 22.56
CA ASP A 230 21.92 -19.18 23.31
C ASP A 230 22.12 -17.78 22.69
N PRO A 231 21.88 -16.70 23.45
CA PRO A 231 22.11 -15.33 22.97
C PRO A 231 23.52 -15.11 22.43
N VAL A 232 24.54 -15.81 22.95
CA VAL A 232 25.92 -15.71 22.50
C VAL A 232 26.09 -16.26 21.07
N VAL A 233 25.44 -17.39 20.76
CA VAL A 233 25.48 -17.99 19.41
C VAL A 233 24.80 -17.06 18.40
N ILE A 234 23.60 -16.56 18.74
CA ILE A 234 22.88 -15.62 17.86
C ILE A 234 23.69 -14.35 17.64
N ARG A 235 24.32 -13.81 18.70
CA ARG A 235 25.19 -12.64 18.59
C ARG A 235 26.34 -12.88 17.62
N ALA A 236 27.08 -13.98 17.80
CA ALA A 236 28.21 -14.33 16.95
C ALA A 236 27.79 -14.50 15.48
N PHE A 237 26.65 -15.16 15.25
CA PHE A 237 26.06 -15.27 13.92
C PHE A 237 25.76 -13.90 13.30
N LEU A 238 25.08 -13.02 14.02
CA LEU A 238 24.75 -11.68 13.53
C LEU A 238 25.99 -10.81 13.29
N ASP A 239 27.01 -10.92 14.14
CA ASP A 239 28.29 -10.21 13.97
C ASP A 239 29.06 -10.70 12.72
N SER A 240 28.88 -11.95 12.30
CA SER A 240 29.47 -12.48 11.04
C SER A 240 28.85 -11.88 9.78
N LEU A 241 27.62 -11.38 9.85
CA LEU A 241 26.90 -10.85 8.69
C LEU A 241 27.41 -9.45 8.30
N ASN A 242 27.45 -9.19 6.99
CA ASN A 242 27.68 -7.83 6.49
C ASN A 242 26.42 -6.95 6.65
N LEU A 243 26.59 -5.62 6.52
CA LEU A 243 25.49 -4.67 6.70
C LEU A 243 24.31 -4.88 5.74
N VAL A 244 24.57 -5.34 4.51
CA VAL A 244 23.52 -5.61 3.52
C VAL A 244 22.65 -6.79 3.95
N ALA A 245 23.27 -7.89 4.38
CA ALA A 245 22.59 -9.07 4.89
C ALA A 245 21.79 -8.76 6.17
N LEU A 246 22.34 -7.95 7.08
CA LEU A 246 21.64 -7.49 8.27
C LEU A 246 20.39 -6.65 7.94
N LYS A 247 20.50 -5.73 6.97
CA LYS A 247 19.35 -4.95 6.49
C LYS A 247 18.32 -5.80 5.77
N GLU A 248 18.72 -6.89 5.12
CA GLU A 248 17.80 -7.86 4.54
C GLU A 248 17.02 -8.60 5.64
N ARG A 249 17.71 -9.06 6.69
CA ARG A 249 17.07 -9.67 7.87
C ARG A 249 16.09 -8.71 8.55
N CYS A 250 16.46 -7.45 8.74
CA CYS A 250 15.52 -6.45 9.25
C CYS A 250 14.25 -6.33 8.40
N ARG A 251 14.40 -6.35 7.06
CA ARG A 251 13.25 -6.31 6.15
C ARG A 251 12.39 -7.56 6.27
N SER A 252 13.00 -8.75 6.41
CA SER A 252 12.27 -10.01 6.59
C SER A 252 11.59 -10.15 7.95
N TYR A 253 11.96 -9.33 8.93
CA TYR A 253 11.29 -9.24 10.23
C TYR A 253 10.33 -8.05 10.35
N GLY A 254 10.24 -7.21 9.32
CA GLY A 254 9.43 -5.98 9.38
C GLY A 254 9.94 -4.90 10.33
N ILE A 255 11.21 -4.97 10.75
CA ILE A 255 11.84 -3.99 11.64
C ILE A 255 12.65 -2.94 10.87
N SER A 256 12.95 -1.81 11.53
CA SER A 256 13.71 -0.71 10.92
C SER A 256 15.09 -1.16 10.44
N THR A 257 15.52 -0.65 9.28
CA THR A 257 16.83 -0.88 8.66
C THR A 257 17.83 0.26 8.89
N CYS A 258 17.42 1.30 9.63
CA CYS A 258 18.24 2.48 9.88
C CYS A 258 19.28 2.23 10.98
N GLY A 259 20.38 2.97 10.93
CA GLY A 259 21.49 2.89 11.90
C GLY A 259 22.74 2.22 11.33
N ASN A 260 23.78 2.18 12.17
CA ASN A 260 25.01 1.47 11.87
C ASN A 260 24.84 -0.06 12.11
N LYS A 261 25.88 -0.85 11.86
CA LYS A 261 25.85 -2.31 12.02
C LYS A 261 25.46 -2.72 13.46
N ILE A 262 26.02 -2.06 14.47
CA ILE A 262 25.77 -2.38 15.89
C ILE A 262 24.30 -2.11 16.25
N ASP A 263 23.74 -0.99 15.80
CA ASP A 263 22.34 -0.63 16.05
C ASP A 263 21.38 -1.68 15.46
N ILE A 264 21.69 -2.14 14.24
CA ILE A 264 20.88 -3.16 13.56
C ILE A 264 20.96 -4.51 14.27
N ILE A 265 22.16 -4.95 14.67
CA ILE A 265 22.31 -6.21 15.39
C ILE A 265 21.53 -6.15 16.70
N LYS A 266 21.72 -5.10 17.51
CA LYS A 266 20.97 -4.93 18.77
C LYS A 266 19.46 -4.96 18.53
N ARG A 267 18.98 -4.37 17.43
CA ARG A 267 17.55 -4.38 17.07
C ARG A 267 17.06 -5.77 16.68
N ILE A 268 17.84 -6.53 15.92
CA ILE A 268 17.51 -7.91 15.57
C ILE A 268 17.49 -8.77 16.83
N GLU A 269 18.53 -8.71 17.67
CA GLU A 269 18.58 -9.42 18.95
C GLU A 269 17.37 -9.08 19.81
N LYS A 270 17.12 -7.78 20.00
CA LYS A 270 15.94 -7.29 20.71
C LYS A 270 14.66 -7.92 20.13
N PHE A 271 14.46 -7.90 18.82
CA PHE A 271 13.28 -8.51 18.19
C PHE A 271 13.19 -10.04 18.37
N LEU A 272 14.32 -10.74 18.39
CA LEU A 272 14.39 -12.19 18.60
C LEU A 272 14.14 -12.57 20.06
N PHE A 273 14.52 -11.72 21.02
CA PHE A 273 14.51 -12.04 22.47
C PHE A 273 13.49 -11.26 23.32
N ASP A 274 12.94 -10.12 22.86
CA ASP A 274 12.05 -9.22 23.63
C ASP A 274 10.72 -9.85 24.07
N PHE A 275 10.47 -11.09 23.68
CA PHE A 275 9.34 -11.86 24.20
C PHE A 275 9.62 -12.41 25.62
N GLY A 276 10.41 -11.70 26.44
CA GLY A 276 10.59 -12.02 27.85
C GLY A 276 11.28 -13.36 28.12
N GLY A 277 12.09 -13.86 27.19
CA GLY A 277 12.71 -15.19 27.29
C GLY A 277 11.75 -16.36 27.01
N GLU A 278 10.44 -16.16 27.12
CA GLU A 278 9.41 -17.11 26.72
C GLU A 278 8.97 -16.81 25.28
N ARG A 279 9.29 -17.72 24.34
CA ARG A 279 8.88 -17.55 22.95
C ARG A 279 7.35 -17.47 22.87
N LYS A 280 6.79 -16.27 22.69
CA LYS A 280 5.36 -16.16 22.44
C LYS A 280 5.03 -16.94 21.16
N PRO A 281 4.11 -17.91 21.22
CA PRO A 281 3.68 -18.64 20.04
C PRO A 281 3.08 -17.66 19.03
N ILE A 282 3.11 -18.03 17.76
CA ILE A 282 2.38 -17.28 16.74
C ILE A 282 0.89 -17.34 17.12
N PRO A 283 0.20 -16.19 17.23
CA PRO A 283 -1.20 -16.18 17.60
C PRO A 283 -2.03 -16.94 16.56
N LYS A 284 -3.00 -17.73 17.05
CA LYS A 284 -3.89 -18.55 16.22
C LYS A 284 -4.65 -17.71 15.20
N SER A 285 -5.03 -16.50 15.56
CA SER A 285 -5.60 -15.51 14.65
C SER A 285 -5.25 -14.09 15.08
N ILE A 286 -5.28 -13.18 14.12
CA ILE A 286 -5.03 -11.74 14.31
C ILE A 286 -6.13 -10.91 13.66
N ILE A 287 -6.28 -9.68 14.12
CA ILE A 287 -7.04 -8.65 13.41
C ILE A 287 -6.09 -7.57 12.93
N SER A 288 -6.04 -7.37 11.62
CA SER A 288 -5.26 -6.30 10.98
C SER A 288 -6.19 -5.17 10.57
N ILE A 289 -5.86 -3.94 10.95
CA ILE A 289 -6.69 -2.73 10.77
C ILE A 289 -5.91 -1.71 9.94
N ASP A 290 -6.50 -1.26 8.83
CA ASP A 290 -6.14 -0.05 8.12
C ASP A 290 -7.04 1.11 8.58
N ILE A 291 -6.42 2.16 9.11
CA ILE A 291 -7.10 3.20 9.89
C ILE A 291 -7.56 4.35 9.00
N GLY A 292 -8.88 4.50 8.91
CA GLY A 292 -9.52 5.66 8.30
C GLY A 292 -10.79 6.04 9.05
N TYR A 293 -11.00 7.33 9.35
CA TYR A 293 -12.20 7.73 10.13
C TYR A 293 -13.53 7.55 9.36
N ARG A 294 -13.49 7.45 8.02
CA ARG A 294 -14.67 7.20 7.13
C ARG A 294 -14.53 5.94 6.27
N ASN A 295 -13.38 5.29 6.31
CA ASN A 295 -13.00 4.19 5.42
C ASN A 295 -12.10 3.18 6.13
N LEU A 296 -12.32 2.98 7.44
CA LEU A 296 -11.63 1.96 8.20
C LEU A 296 -11.84 0.61 7.52
N ALA A 297 -10.80 -0.20 7.42
CA ALA A 297 -10.91 -1.57 6.99
C ALA A 297 -10.23 -2.49 7.98
N TYR A 298 -10.75 -3.69 8.16
CA TYR A 298 -10.07 -4.71 8.94
C TYR A 298 -10.25 -6.09 8.33
N VAL A 299 -9.30 -6.96 8.62
CA VAL A 299 -9.37 -8.39 8.31
C VAL A 299 -9.09 -9.19 9.58
N HIS A 300 -9.91 -10.20 9.84
CA HIS A 300 -9.66 -11.26 10.81
C HIS A 300 -9.16 -12.47 10.04
N ILE A 301 -7.91 -12.87 10.28
CA ILE A 301 -7.25 -13.97 9.57
C ILE A 301 -6.55 -14.88 10.57
N ASP A 302 -6.55 -16.18 10.32
CA ASP A 302 -5.84 -17.15 11.15
C ASP A 302 -4.40 -17.42 10.69
N SER A 303 -3.65 -18.17 11.50
CA SER A 303 -2.26 -18.54 11.21
C SER A 303 -2.12 -19.48 10.01
N THR A 304 -3.22 -20.01 9.48
CA THR A 304 -3.25 -20.81 8.24
C THR A 304 -3.55 -19.95 7.00
N LEU A 305 -3.64 -18.63 7.20
CA LEU A 305 -4.05 -17.64 6.22
C LEU A 305 -5.48 -17.84 5.68
N GLN A 306 -6.37 -18.38 6.52
CA GLN A 306 -7.80 -18.37 6.24
C GLN A 306 -8.42 -17.07 6.72
N ILE A 307 -9.07 -16.36 5.80
CA ILE A 307 -9.84 -15.15 6.10
C ILE A 307 -11.13 -15.57 6.81
N LEU A 308 -11.25 -15.17 8.07
CA LEU A 308 -12.41 -15.44 8.93
C LEU A 308 -13.46 -14.33 8.82
N ASP A 309 -13.01 -13.08 8.67
CA ASP A 309 -13.84 -11.93 8.35
C ASP A 309 -13.03 -10.83 7.68
N TRP A 310 -13.67 -9.98 6.90
CA TRP A 310 -13.01 -8.91 6.16
C TRP A 310 -14.02 -7.87 5.74
N GLN A 311 -13.88 -6.63 6.23
CA GLN A 311 -14.91 -5.61 5.99
C GLN A 311 -14.31 -4.20 5.96
N ARG A 312 -14.98 -3.32 5.22
CA ARG A 312 -14.77 -1.87 5.26
C ARG A 312 -15.91 -1.24 6.03
N ILE A 313 -15.57 -0.46 7.04
CA ILE A 313 -16.49 0.18 7.96
C ILE A 313 -16.35 1.70 7.84
N ASN A 314 -17.49 2.37 7.75
CA ASN A 314 -17.57 3.78 8.12
C ASN A 314 -17.94 3.84 9.60
N LEU A 315 -17.05 4.36 10.44
CA LEU A 315 -17.32 4.48 11.88
C LEU A 315 -18.52 5.40 12.16
N ASN A 316 -18.94 6.22 11.20
CA ASN A 316 -19.99 7.22 11.37
C ASN A 316 -19.67 8.18 12.53
N VAL A 317 -18.38 8.50 12.70
CA VAL A 317 -17.97 9.56 13.62
C VAL A 317 -18.60 10.89 13.17
N PRO A 318 -19.04 11.73 14.12
CA PRO A 318 -19.74 12.96 13.77
C PRO A 318 -18.82 13.96 13.06
N ASP A 319 -19.42 14.86 12.30
CA ASP A 319 -18.67 15.94 11.65
C ASP A 319 -18.15 16.96 12.67
N SER A 320 -18.74 17.04 13.87
CA SER A 320 -18.13 17.72 15.02
C SER A 320 -16.85 17.01 15.46
N TYR A 321 -15.75 17.75 15.59
CA TYR A 321 -14.51 17.23 16.17
C TYR A 321 -14.62 17.22 17.71
N HIS A 322 -15.52 16.40 18.26
CA HIS A 322 -15.71 16.26 19.70
C HIS A 322 -15.11 14.93 20.21
N PRO A 323 -14.01 14.96 21.00
CA PRO A 323 -13.28 13.75 21.38
C PRO A 323 -14.11 12.69 22.10
N ILE A 324 -15.08 13.10 22.92
CA ILE A 324 -15.96 12.17 23.66
C ILE A 324 -16.85 11.37 22.70
N GLU A 325 -17.36 12.01 21.64
CA GLU A 325 -18.23 11.33 20.67
C GLU A 325 -17.43 10.32 19.85
N TYR A 326 -16.22 10.69 19.44
CA TYR A 326 -15.26 9.78 18.80
C TYR A 326 -14.92 8.59 19.71
N ALA A 327 -14.61 8.83 20.98
CA ALA A 327 -14.28 7.78 21.94
C ALA A 327 -15.43 6.78 22.10
N ARG A 328 -16.68 7.26 22.17
CA ARG A 328 -17.87 6.40 22.25
C ARG A 328 -17.98 5.48 21.04
N VAL A 329 -17.93 6.04 19.83
CA VAL A 329 -18.05 5.29 18.56
C VAL A 329 -16.91 4.30 18.41
N VAL A 330 -15.67 4.70 18.70
CA VAL A 330 -14.50 3.83 18.62
C VAL A 330 -14.57 2.70 19.65
N ASN A 331 -15.02 2.98 20.88
CA ASN A 331 -15.17 1.95 21.91
C ASN A 331 -16.19 0.88 21.53
N GLU A 332 -17.33 1.28 20.95
CA GLU A 332 -18.34 0.36 20.43
C GLU A 332 -17.74 -0.52 19.33
N PHE A 333 -17.02 0.09 18.38
CA PHE A 333 -16.31 -0.65 17.33
C PHE A 333 -15.29 -1.65 17.91
N VAL A 334 -14.44 -1.23 18.84
CA VAL A 334 -13.44 -2.12 19.47
C VAL A 334 -14.11 -3.27 20.23
N GLU A 335 -15.26 -3.03 20.86
CA GLU A 335 -16.04 -4.08 21.53
C GLU A 335 -16.49 -5.16 20.53
N THR A 336 -16.96 -4.77 19.34
CA THR A 336 -17.33 -5.74 18.29
C THR A 336 -16.15 -6.61 17.83
N LEU A 337 -14.93 -6.06 17.81
CA LEU A 337 -13.73 -6.80 17.44
C LEU A 337 -13.25 -7.72 18.58
N SER A 338 -13.36 -7.24 19.82
CA SER A 338 -12.91 -7.95 21.04
C SER A 338 -13.63 -9.29 21.22
N ASN A 339 -14.90 -9.37 20.80
CA ASN A 339 -15.73 -10.58 20.86
C ASN A 339 -15.32 -11.70 19.89
N ARG A 340 -14.27 -11.51 19.08
CA ARG A 340 -13.80 -12.49 18.09
C ARG A 340 -12.76 -13.48 18.60
N GLY A 341 -12.38 -13.39 19.88
CA GLY A 341 -11.42 -14.31 20.50
C GLY A 341 -9.98 -14.15 20.00
N VAL A 342 -9.61 -12.93 19.59
CA VAL A 342 -8.28 -12.58 19.08
C VAL A 342 -7.45 -11.96 20.19
N SER A 343 -6.18 -12.34 20.31
CA SER A 343 -5.24 -11.79 21.30
C SER A 343 -4.37 -10.66 20.77
N ASP A 344 -4.25 -10.53 19.44
CA ASP A 344 -3.24 -9.72 18.78
C ASP A 344 -3.86 -8.87 17.66
N PHE A 345 -3.64 -7.56 17.74
CA PHE A 345 -4.12 -6.56 16.79
C PHE A 345 -2.95 -5.91 16.07
N ILE A 346 -3.05 -5.83 14.75
CA ILE A 346 -2.06 -5.19 13.91
C ILE A 346 -2.67 -3.90 13.36
N LEU A 347 -2.06 -2.75 13.64
CA LEU A 347 -2.59 -1.45 13.23
C LEU A 347 -1.61 -0.81 12.24
N GLU A 348 -2.12 -0.37 11.08
CA GLU A 348 -1.34 0.52 10.22
C GLU A 348 -1.13 1.87 10.92
N ARG A 349 0.12 2.30 11.01
CA ARG A 349 0.47 3.60 11.58
C ARG A 349 0.18 4.69 10.59
N GLN A 350 -0.64 5.68 10.98
CA GLN A 350 -0.87 6.81 10.12
C GLN A 350 0.38 7.71 10.04
N SER A 351 0.82 8.01 8.82
CA SER A 351 1.95 8.94 8.62
C SER A 351 1.43 10.38 8.59
N LEU A 352 2.02 11.27 9.40
CA LEU A 352 1.74 12.70 9.27
C LEU A 352 2.21 13.20 7.90
N ARG A 353 1.27 13.56 7.03
CA ARG A 353 1.56 14.14 5.72
C ARG A 353 1.43 15.66 5.83
N HIS A 354 2.53 16.39 5.67
CA HIS A 354 2.54 17.86 5.66
C HIS A 354 2.01 18.46 4.34
N SER A 355 1.02 17.83 3.74
CA SER A 355 0.39 18.29 2.49
C SER A 355 -0.91 19.00 2.82
N SER A 356 -1.15 20.17 2.20
CA SER A 356 -2.38 20.99 2.17
C SER A 356 -3.25 21.06 3.44
N SER A 357 -3.69 22.26 3.82
CA SER A 357 -4.61 22.49 4.94
C SER A 357 -5.85 21.58 4.96
N SER A 358 -6.37 21.19 3.80
CA SER A 358 -7.51 20.27 3.67
C SER A 358 -7.23 18.83 4.14
N LEU A 359 -5.97 18.37 4.14
CA LEU A 359 -5.61 17.05 4.62
C LEU A 359 -5.28 17.05 6.10
N PHE A 360 -4.95 18.22 6.68
CA PHE A 360 -4.63 18.34 8.09
C PHE A 360 -5.77 17.82 8.96
N GLU A 361 -7.00 18.24 8.68
CA GLU A 361 -8.18 17.79 9.43
C GLU A 361 -8.39 16.27 9.33
N ALA A 362 -8.32 15.71 8.13
CA ALA A 362 -8.47 14.28 7.91
C ALA A 362 -7.37 13.47 8.65
N VAL A 363 -6.14 13.95 8.65
CA VAL A 363 -5.02 13.32 9.36
C VAL A 363 -5.21 13.42 10.87
N VAL A 364 -5.61 14.58 11.39
CA VAL A 364 -5.89 14.75 12.84
C VAL A 364 -7.02 13.82 13.29
N ARG A 365 -8.12 13.74 12.53
CA ARG A 365 -9.23 12.82 12.80
C ARG A 365 -8.79 11.35 12.76
N SER A 366 -8.02 10.94 11.75
CA SER A 366 -7.49 9.58 11.67
C SER A 366 -6.53 9.26 12.82
N ASN A 367 -5.65 10.20 13.20
CA ASN A 367 -4.73 10.01 14.33
C ASN A 367 -5.47 9.93 15.67
N LEU A 368 -6.55 10.70 15.85
CA LEU A 368 -7.41 10.58 17.03
C LEU A 368 -8.08 9.19 17.08
N VAL A 369 -8.63 8.71 15.96
CA VAL A 369 -9.20 7.35 15.86
C VAL A 369 -8.13 6.29 16.16
N GLU A 370 -6.92 6.41 15.61
CA GLU A 370 -5.79 5.52 15.91
C GLU A 370 -5.48 5.49 17.41
N ALA A 371 -5.32 6.66 18.04
CA ALA A 371 -5.03 6.76 19.47
C ALA A 371 -6.14 6.15 20.34
N LEU A 372 -7.40 6.38 19.98
CA LEU A 372 -8.55 5.80 20.67
C LEU A 372 -8.60 4.28 20.52
N ILE A 373 -8.42 3.74 19.30
CA ILE A 373 -8.38 2.28 19.09
C ILE A 373 -7.24 1.66 19.92
N ILE A 374 -6.05 2.26 19.91
CA ILE A 374 -4.90 1.80 20.68
C ILE A 374 -5.21 1.81 22.17
N GLY A 375 -5.69 2.94 22.71
CA GLY A 375 -6.02 3.07 24.14
C GLY A 375 -7.09 2.06 24.57
N SER A 376 -8.14 1.89 23.77
CA SER A 376 -9.24 0.97 24.01
C SER A 376 -8.83 -0.50 23.96
N LEU A 377 -7.96 -0.89 23.02
CA LEU A 377 -7.43 -2.25 22.94
C LEU A 377 -6.43 -2.52 24.07
N HIS A 378 -5.56 -1.56 24.38
CA HIS A 378 -4.54 -1.68 25.41
C HIS A 378 -5.18 -1.80 26.81
N GLY A 379 -6.19 -0.97 27.09
CA GLY A 379 -6.96 -1.04 28.34
C GLY A 379 -7.69 -2.38 28.55
N ARG A 380 -7.92 -3.15 27.47
CA ARG A 380 -8.48 -4.51 27.52
C ARG A 380 -7.42 -5.62 27.55
N GLY A 381 -6.13 -5.27 27.59
CA GLY A 381 -5.02 -6.23 27.70
C GLY A 381 -4.61 -6.92 26.40
N TYR A 382 -5.01 -6.41 25.23
CA TYR A 382 -4.61 -6.97 23.95
C TYR A 382 -3.17 -6.62 23.56
N ASN A 383 -2.50 -7.50 22.80
CA ASN A 383 -1.22 -7.17 22.16
C ASN A 383 -1.48 -6.30 20.93
N ILE A 384 -0.76 -5.20 20.79
CA ILE A 384 -0.94 -4.25 19.68
C ILE A 384 0.38 -4.05 18.95
N PHE A 385 0.37 -4.24 17.63
CA PHE A 385 1.52 -4.04 16.76
C PHE A 385 1.25 -2.90 15.79
N SER A 386 1.90 -1.75 16.02
CA SER A 386 1.84 -0.62 15.09
C SER A 386 2.85 -0.79 13.95
N ILE A 387 2.37 -1.05 12.74
CA ILE A 387 3.18 -1.27 11.54
C ILE A 387 3.29 0.00 10.72
N ASN A 388 4.51 0.31 10.29
CA ASN A 388 4.71 1.37 9.30
C ASN A 388 4.42 0.83 7.88
N PRO A 389 3.53 1.44 7.08
CA PRO A 389 3.20 0.94 5.74
C PRO A 389 4.42 0.87 4.80
N ILE A 390 5.48 1.65 5.06
CA ILE A 390 6.73 1.60 4.31
C ILE A 390 7.44 0.25 4.50
N THR A 391 7.35 -0.39 5.67
CA THR A 391 8.01 -1.69 5.90
C THR A 391 7.31 -2.80 5.12
N ILE A 392 5.97 -2.80 5.06
CA ILE A 392 5.19 -3.69 4.18
C ILE A 392 5.60 -3.49 2.72
N SER A 393 5.56 -2.25 2.23
CA SER A 393 5.97 -1.89 0.87
C SER A 393 7.42 -2.25 0.55
N SER A 394 8.32 -2.23 1.54
CA SER A 394 9.72 -2.61 1.39
C SER A 394 9.87 -4.13 1.35
N TYR A 395 9.11 -4.84 2.17
CA TYR A 395 9.09 -6.29 2.20
C TYR A 395 8.59 -6.86 0.87
N LEU A 396 7.48 -6.34 0.33
CA LEU A 396 6.94 -6.79 -0.96
C LEU A 396 7.90 -6.60 -2.15
N LYS A 397 8.89 -5.72 -2.02
CA LYS A 397 9.93 -5.49 -3.04
C LYS A 397 11.17 -6.38 -2.85
N SER A 398 11.30 -7.03 -1.69
CA SER A 398 12.39 -7.96 -1.48
C SER A 398 12.18 -9.21 -2.35
N GLU A 399 13.24 -9.98 -2.51
CA GLU A 399 13.17 -11.27 -3.18
C GLU A 399 12.16 -12.19 -2.48
N ARG A 400 12.17 -12.20 -1.14
CA ARG A 400 11.27 -13.03 -0.32
C ARG A 400 9.81 -12.61 -0.49
N GLY A 401 9.50 -11.31 -0.40
CA GLY A 401 8.15 -10.82 -0.64
C GLY A 401 7.67 -11.06 -2.07
N SER A 402 8.58 -10.99 -3.06
CA SER A 402 8.27 -11.32 -4.45
C SER A 402 7.94 -12.81 -4.64
N LYS A 403 8.65 -13.70 -3.92
CA LYS A 403 8.40 -15.14 -3.91
C LYS A 403 7.09 -15.50 -3.20
N LEU A 404 6.82 -14.91 -2.03
CA LEU A 404 5.57 -15.10 -1.27
C LEU A 404 4.34 -14.86 -2.16
N LEU A 405 4.42 -13.83 -3.01
CA LEU A 405 3.31 -13.44 -3.89
C LEU A 405 3.32 -14.13 -5.26
N HIS A 406 4.18 -15.13 -5.49
CA HIS A 406 4.27 -16.00 -6.67
C HIS A 406 3.74 -15.36 -7.98
N ASN A 407 4.52 -14.44 -8.55
CA ASN A 407 4.25 -13.61 -9.74
C ASN A 407 3.40 -12.34 -9.56
N ALA A 408 2.67 -12.13 -8.47
CA ALA A 408 2.03 -10.83 -8.23
C ALA A 408 3.08 -9.73 -8.01
N GLY A 409 4.23 -10.09 -7.41
CA GLY A 409 5.41 -9.23 -7.32
C GLY A 409 6.07 -8.95 -8.68
N VAL A 410 5.93 -9.85 -9.67
CA VAL A 410 6.40 -9.60 -11.04
C VAL A 410 5.53 -8.54 -11.69
N VAL A 411 4.20 -8.65 -11.58
CA VAL A 411 3.25 -7.61 -12.05
C VAL A 411 3.55 -6.26 -11.39
N TYR A 412 3.86 -6.26 -10.08
CA TYR A 412 4.30 -5.07 -9.34
C TYR A 412 5.54 -4.42 -9.97
N ASN A 413 6.58 -5.23 -10.21
CA ASN A 413 7.87 -4.77 -10.72
C ASN A 413 7.77 -4.31 -12.19
N GLU A 414 6.98 -4.98 -13.01
CA GLU A 414 6.77 -4.60 -14.42
C GLU A 414 6.05 -3.26 -14.55
N ARG A 415 4.99 -3.02 -13.76
CA ARG A 415 4.28 -1.75 -13.79
C ARG A 415 5.16 -0.59 -13.32
N LEU A 416 6.00 -0.82 -12.31
CA LEU A 416 7.00 0.16 -11.88
C LEU A 416 8.10 0.38 -12.92
N LYS A 417 8.56 -0.68 -13.60
CA LYS A 417 9.51 -0.57 -14.72
C LYS A 417 8.92 0.28 -15.84
N LYS A 418 7.67 0.03 -16.26
CA LYS A 418 6.95 0.82 -17.27
C LYS A 418 6.84 2.30 -16.86
N LEU A 419 6.53 2.59 -15.59
CA LEU A 419 6.50 3.96 -15.08
C LEU A 419 7.86 4.63 -15.04
N LYS A 420 8.93 3.91 -14.73
CA LYS A 420 10.31 4.44 -14.79
C LYS A 420 10.72 4.77 -16.23
N LEU A 421 10.35 3.93 -17.19
CA LEU A 421 10.59 4.20 -18.62
C LEU A 421 9.82 5.44 -19.10
N MET A 422 8.65 5.72 -18.53
CA MET A 422 7.87 6.94 -18.80
C MET A 422 8.32 8.16 -17.99
N ALA A 423 9.24 8.04 -17.03
CA ALA A 423 9.63 9.14 -16.14
C ALA A 423 10.22 10.37 -16.85
N PRO A 424 11.04 10.24 -17.92
CA PRO A 424 11.66 11.40 -18.57
C PRO A 424 10.65 12.39 -19.19
N SER A 425 9.44 11.93 -19.53
CA SER A 425 8.39 12.74 -20.14
C SER A 425 7.37 13.31 -19.14
N LEU A 426 7.53 13.04 -17.85
CA LEU A 426 6.61 13.49 -16.81
C LEU A 426 7.24 14.59 -15.95
N SER A 427 6.48 15.63 -15.66
CA SER A 427 6.87 16.57 -14.61
C SER A 427 6.98 15.86 -13.25
N GLY A 428 7.80 16.39 -12.33
CA GLY A 428 8.02 15.78 -11.01
C GLY A 428 6.72 15.54 -10.22
N SER A 429 5.73 16.43 -10.34
CA SER A 429 4.41 16.27 -9.72
C SER A 429 3.59 15.14 -10.36
N GLN A 430 3.60 15.05 -11.69
CA GLN A 430 2.92 13.96 -12.42
C GLN A 430 3.55 12.60 -12.13
N TYR A 431 4.88 12.53 -12.04
CA TYR A 431 5.60 11.30 -11.70
C TYR A 431 5.22 10.83 -10.29
N ASN A 432 5.23 11.72 -9.30
CA ASN A 432 4.88 11.38 -7.92
C ASN A 432 3.42 10.92 -7.79
N SER A 433 2.48 11.58 -8.49
CA SER A 433 1.08 11.17 -8.52
C SER A 433 0.89 9.79 -9.17
N LYS A 434 1.48 9.56 -10.36
CA LYS A 434 1.42 8.24 -11.03
C LYS A 434 2.09 7.13 -10.22
N ARG A 435 3.19 7.45 -9.52
CA ARG A 435 3.86 6.52 -8.61
C ARG A 435 2.98 6.16 -7.41
N TYR A 436 2.26 7.13 -6.85
CA TYR A 436 1.31 6.89 -5.76
C TYR A 436 0.12 6.04 -6.23
N LEU A 437 -0.49 6.39 -7.37
CA LEU A 437 -1.57 5.61 -7.97
C LEU A 437 -1.13 4.18 -8.34
N ALA A 438 0.11 3.99 -8.79
CA ALA A 438 0.65 2.66 -9.00
C ALA A 438 0.75 1.90 -7.69
N LYS A 439 1.23 2.50 -6.59
CA LYS A 439 1.24 1.84 -5.28
C LYS A 439 -0.15 1.41 -4.83
N LYS A 440 -1.16 2.29 -4.88
CA LYS A 440 -2.56 1.94 -4.53
C LYS A 440 -3.11 0.83 -5.42
N SER A 441 -2.87 0.92 -6.73
CA SER A 441 -3.29 -0.11 -7.65
C SER A 441 -2.55 -1.44 -7.45
N ASN A 442 -1.42 -1.44 -6.74
CA ASN A 442 -0.59 -2.62 -6.58
C ASN A 442 -1.13 -3.56 -5.52
N HIS A 443 -1.50 -3.09 -4.31
CA HIS A 443 -2.06 -3.99 -3.29
C HIS A 443 -3.37 -4.63 -3.77
N ILE A 444 -4.23 -3.85 -4.43
CA ILE A 444 -5.44 -4.36 -5.09
C ILE A 444 -5.10 -5.47 -6.10
N GLY A 445 -4.08 -5.24 -6.95
CA GLY A 445 -3.63 -6.21 -7.94
C GLY A 445 -3.07 -7.49 -7.31
N VAL A 446 -2.29 -7.35 -6.23
CA VAL A 446 -1.78 -8.48 -5.46
C VAL A 446 -2.93 -9.28 -4.87
N VAL A 447 -3.85 -8.64 -4.16
CA VAL A 447 -5.00 -9.33 -3.54
C VAL A 447 -5.87 -10.03 -4.59
N LYS A 448 -6.13 -9.40 -5.74
CA LYS A 448 -6.83 -10.07 -6.85
C LYS A 448 -6.11 -11.32 -7.32
N HIS A 449 -4.78 -11.28 -7.41
CA HIS A 449 -3.98 -12.45 -7.75
C HIS A 449 -4.09 -13.54 -6.68
N LEU A 450 -3.95 -13.17 -5.40
CA LEU A 450 -4.07 -14.08 -4.26
C LEU A 450 -5.44 -14.79 -4.22
N LEU A 451 -6.53 -14.04 -4.42
CA LEU A 451 -7.89 -14.58 -4.49
C LEU A 451 -8.09 -15.50 -5.70
N LYS A 452 -7.52 -15.13 -6.86
CA LYS A 452 -7.61 -15.93 -8.08
C LYS A 452 -6.84 -17.25 -7.99
N THR A 453 -5.63 -17.23 -7.43
CA THR A 453 -4.79 -18.43 -7.37
C THR A 453 -5.15 -19.34 -6.21
N LYS A 454 -5.69 -18.81 -5.11
CA LYS A 454 -6.03 -19.56 -3.88
C LYS A 454 -4.86 -20.37 -3.31
N GLN A 455 -3.62 -19.98 -3.65
CA GLN A 455 -2.40 -20.69 -3.27
C GLN A 455 -1.92 -20.26 -1.87
N VAL A 456 -2.01 -18.96 -1.56
CA VAL A 456 -1.46 -18.38 -0.32
C VAL A 456 -2.55 -18.16 0.72
N ILE A 457 -3.71 -17.66 0.31
CA ILE A 457 -4.82 -17.33 1.22
C ILE A 457 -6.03 -18.21 0.92
N GLN A 458 -6.81 -18.51 1.96
CA GLN A 458 -8.11 -19.14 1.84
C GLN A 458 -9.19 -18.10 2.13
N CYS A 459 -9.99 -17.77 1.11
CA CYS A 459 -11.05 -16.77 1.24
C CYS A 459 -12.42 -17.44 1.04
N PRO A 460 -13.33 -17.36 2.02
CA PRO A 460 -14.73 -17.73 1.82
C PRO A 460 -15.34 -16.98 0.62
N ALA A 461 -16.14 -17.67 -0.18
CA ALA A 461 -16.70 -17.11 -1.43
C ALA A 461 -17.48 -15.81 -1.19
N HIS A 462 -18.23 -15.71 -0.09
CA HIS A 462 -19.00 -14.49 0.22
C HIS A 462 -18.11 -13.27 0.52
N LEU A 463 -16.91 -13.46 1.10
CA LEU A 463 -15.94 -12.39 1.35
C LEU A 463 -15.20 -12.01 0.06
N GLU A 464 -14.88 -13.01 -0.78
CA GLU A 464 -14.33 -12.78 -2.12
C GLU A 464 -15.29 -11.91 -2.96
N ASP A 465 -16.58 -12.27 -2.96
CA ASP A 465 -17.63 -11.52 -3.64
C ASP A 465 -17.81 -10.11 -3.08
N MET A 466 -17.78 -9.94 -1.75
CA MET A 466 -17.83 -8.64 -1.09
C MET A 466 -16.68 -7.74 -1.58
N TYR A 467 -15.46 -8.26 -1.57
CA TYR A 467 -14.29 -7.52 -2.03
C TYR A 467 -14.41 -7.13 -3.51
N LEU A 468 -14.88 -8.04 -4.37
CA LEU A 468 -15.06 -7.77 -5.80
C LEU A 468 -16.11 -6.68 -6.07
N ARG A 469 -17.19 -6.64 -5.28
CA ARG A 469 -18.26 -5.63 -5.38
C ARG A 469 -17.90 -4.27 -4.79
N GLU A 470 -17.01 -4.21 -3.79
CA GLU A 470 -16.65 -2.95 -3.15
C GLU A 470 -15.98 -1.96 -4.13
N SER A 471 -16.43 -0.71 -4.12
CA SER A 471 -15.89 0.37 -4.94
C SER A 471 -14.47 0.80 -4.51
N LYS A 472 -14.25 0.90 -3.20
CA LYS A 472 -12.96 1.30 -2.58
C LYS A 472 -12.25 0.07 -2.02
N LYS A 473 -11.45 -0.55 -2.89
CA LYS A 473 -10.74 -1.80 -2.60
C LYS A 473 -9.38 -1.61 -1.92
N ASP A 474 -8.83 -0.39 -1.91
CA ASP A 474 -7.47 -0.13 -1.41
C ASP A 474 -7.37 -0.39 0.10
N ASP A 475 -8.27 0.15 0.91
CA ASP A 475 -8.23 -0.03 2.37
C ASP A 475 -8.38 -1.53 2.76
N LEU A 476 -9.28 -2.25 2.07
CA LEU A 476 -9.44 -3.71 2.22
C LEU A 476 -8.17 -4.47 1.83
N ALA A 477 -7.55 -4.08 0.72
CA ALA A 477 -6.34 -4.74 0.25
C ALA A 477 -5.16 -4.47 1.19
N ASP A 478 -5.05 -3.26 1.74
CA ASP A 478 -3.96 -2.85 2.62
C ASP A 478 -3.98 -3.66 3.92
N CYS A 479 -5.15 -3.80 4.57
CA CYS A 479 -5.26 -4.58 5.81
C CYS A 479 -5.00 -6.09 5.61
N LEU A 480 -5.40 -6.67 4.47
CA LEU A 480 -5.12 -8.08 4.12
C LEU A 480 -3.64 -8.32 3.81
N ILE A 481 -3.02 -7.44 3.02
CA ILE A 481 -1.59 -7.56 2.72
C ILE A 481 -0.75 -7.39 3.99
N GLN A 482 -1.15 -6.47 4.86
CA GLN A 482 -0.52 -6.26 6.16
C GLN A 482 -0.55 -7.54 7.02
N SER A 483 -1.69 -8.24 7.09
CA SER A 483 -1.82 -9.45 7.91
C SER A 483 -0.99 -10.62 7.36
N VAL A 484 -1.04 -10.85 6.03
CA VAL A 484 -0.25 -11.89 5.36
C VAL A 484 1.25 -11.66 5.56
N VAL A 485 1.72 -10.43 5.35
CA VAL A 485 3.13 -10.09 5.53
C VAL A 485 3.56 -10.18 6.99
N TRP A 486 2.70 -9.80 7.93
CA TRP A 486 3.02 -9.93 9.36
C TRP A 486 3.20 -11.40 9.77
N TYR A 487 2.32 -12.31 9.35
CA TYR A 487 2.49 -13.74 9.62
C TYR A 487 3.79 -14.27 9.03
N GLU A 488 4.11 -13.91 7.79
CA GLU A 488 5.37 -14.27 7.16
C GLU A 488 6.60 -13.77 7.93
N TRP A 489 6.56 -12.56 8.51
CA TRP A 489 7.62 -12.08 9.40
C TRP A 489 7.77 -12.94 10.65
N GLN A 490 6.65 -13.35 11.27
CA GLN A 490 6.70 -14.22 12.44
C GLN A 490 7.24 -15.61 12.11
N HIS A 491 6.83 -16.19 10.98
CA HIS A 491 7.36 -17.47 10.51
C HIS A 491 8.85 -17.39 10.19
N THR A 492 9.29 -16.34 9.49
CA THR A 492 10.70 -16.12 9.19
C THR A 492 11.53 -16.02 10.47
N ARG A 493 11.02 -15.27 11.46
CA ARG A 493 11.65 -15.14 12.77
C ARG A 493 11.84 -16.50 13.45
N LEU A 494 10.79 -17.33 13.50
CA LEU A 494 10.86 -18.65 14.14
C LEU A 494 11.79 -19.60 13.38
N GLN A 495 11.74 -19.58 12.05
CA GLN A 495 12.63 -20.39 11.21
C GLN A 495 14.09 -20.03 11.43
N ASP A 496 14.41 -18.74 11.49
CA ASP A 496 15.78 -18.28 11.78
C ASP A 496 16.24 -18.71 13.17
N LEU A 497 15.39 -18.55 14.20
CA LEU A 497 15.70 -19.04 15.54
C LEU A 497 15.97 -20.54 15.57
N TYR A 498 15.16 -21.32 14.85
CA TYR A 498 15.30 -22.77 14.78
C TYR A 498 16.60 -23.20 14.10
N ASN A 499 16.91 -22.60 12.94
CA ASN A 499 18.14 -22.91 12.21
C ASN A 499 19.39 -22.63 13.08
N GLN A 500 19.38 -21.55 13.87
CA GLN A 500 20.49 -21.23 14.77
C GLN A 500 20.60 -22.18 15.98
N ILE A 501 19.52 -22.88 16.36
CA ILE A 501 19.56 -23.88 17.43
C ILE A 501 20.06 -25.22 16.91
N LEU A 502 19.71 -25.58 15.67
CA LEU A 502 20.08 -26.87 15.08
C LEU A 502 21.48 -26.90 14.47
N ASP A 503 22.02 -25.75 14.06
CA ASP A 503 23.39 -25.64 13.55
C ASP A 503 24.46 -25.74 14.68
N VAL A 504 24.01 -25.85 15.94
CA VAL A 504 24.84 -26.10 17.15
C VAL A 504 24.61 -27.51 17.65
#